data_AF-A0A5P6VUN2-F1
#
_entry.id   AF-A0A5P6VUN2-F1
#
_cell.length_a   1.000
_cell.length_b   1.000
_cell.length_c   1.000
_cell.angle_alpha   90.00
_cell.angle_beta   90.00
_cell.angle_gamma   90.00
#
_symmetry.space_group_name_H-M   'P 1'
#
loop_
_entity.id
_entity.type
_entity.pdbx_description
1 polymer ?
#
loop_
_entity_poly.entity_id
_entity_poly.type
_entity_poly.pdbx_seq_one_letter_code
_entity_poly.pdbx_strand_id
1 'polypeptide(L)'
;MNKKYLCGILGAILLYGNIYAVGTDIDALAQGSTSSYSIMNNIVGDIADSQLISDEYEYAFFGNIGANVMFKKNELYGRADAFAKFGTMMTKPDMVHKSYIGLVDDIGINLEIVDNDTYLAIYNSGILDTMPAYPEEGSIIEKNGVVIVKVSEDYKWK
;
A
#
# COMPACT_ATOMS: atom_id res chain seq x y z
N MET A 1 -3.18 -20.57 -47.62
CA MET A 1 -4.06 -19.89 -46.65
C MET A 1 -4.39 -18.49 -47.19
N ASN A 2 -5.67 -18.12 -47.32
CA ASN A 2 -6.07 -16.84 -47.90
C ASN A 2 -5.62 -15.69 -46.97
N LYS A 3 -5.00 -14.63 -47.51
CA LYS A 3 -4.48 -13.49 -46.72
C LYS A 3 -5.54 -12.89 -45.80
N LYS A 4 -6.82 -12.89 -46.22
CA LYS A 4 -7.95 -12.41 -45.42
C LYS A 4 -8.20 -13.24 -44.15
N TYR A 5 -8.10 -14.57 -44.22
CA TYR A 5 -8.24 -15.44 -43.04
C TYR A 5 -7.04 -15.30 -42.10
N LEU A 6 -5.83 -15.15 -42.64
CA LEU A 6 -4.63 -14.89 -41.84
C LEU A 6 -4.76 -13.56 -41.07
N CYS A 7 -5.20 -12.48 -41.74
CA CYS A 7 -5.45 -11.20 -41.08
C CYS A 7 -6.53 -11.29 -39.99
N GLY A 8 -7.62 -12.04 -40.24
CA GLY A 8 -8.67 -12.25 -39.24
C GLY A 8 -8.17 -12.98 -37.99
N ILE A 9 -7.37 -14.04 -38.18
CA ILE A 9 -6.77 -14.80 -37.05
C ILE A 9 -5.79 -13.92 -36.27
N LEU A 10 -4.92 -13.18 -36.95
CA LEU A 10 -3.98 -12.25 -36.30
C LEU A 10 -4.73 -11.18 -35.50
N GLY A 11 -5.81 -10.61 -36.06
CA GLY A 11 -6.66 -9.66 -35.35
C GLY A 11 -7.30 -10.24 -34.10
N ALA A 12 -7.83 -11.47 -34.17
CA ALA A 12 -8.41 -12.16 -33.02
C ALA A 12 -7.37 -12.43 -31.92
N ILE A 13 -6.16 -12.85 -32.29
CA ILE A 13 -5.07 -13.08 -31.33
C ILE A 13 -4.66 -11.78 -30.64
N LEU A 14 -4.53 -10.68 -31.38
CA LEU A 14 -4.17 -9.37 -30.82
C LEU A 14 -5.24 -8.85 -29.86
N LEU A 15 -6.53 -9.00 -30.21
CA LEU A 15 -7.64 -8.61 -29.34
C LEU A 15 -7.67 -9.45 -28.06
N TYR A 16 -7.50 -10.76 -28.18
CA TYR A 16 -7.44 -11.66 -27.02
C TYR A 16 -6.28 -11.30 -26.09
N GLY A 17 -5.09 -11.06 -26.64
CA GLY A 17 -3.92 -10.64 -25.85
C GLY A 17 -4.16 -9.34 -25.08
N ASN A 18 -4.77 -8.34 -25.72
CA ASN A 18 -5.11 -7.08 -25.06
C ASN A 18 -6.16 -7.26 -23.96
N ILE A 19 -7.23 -8.01 -24.22
CA ILE A 19 -8.26 -8.29 -23.22
C ILE A 19 -7.67 -9.03 -22.01
N TYR A 20 -6.78 -9.99 -22.26
CA TYR A 20 -6.11 -10.73 -21.20
C TYR A 20 -5.18 -9.82 -20.37
N ALA A 21 -4.40 -8.95 -21.01
CA ALA A 21 -3.52 -8.00 -20.33
C ALA A 21 -4.32 -7.03 -19.45
N VAL A 22 -5.33 -6.38 -20.03
CA VAL A 22 -6.21 -5.45 -19.29
C VAL A 22 -6.96 -6.16 -18.16
N GLY A 23 -7.47 -7.37 -18.41
CA GLY A 23 -8.13 -8.16 -17.37
C GLY A 23 -7.21 -8.52 -16.21
N THR A 24 -5.94 -8.81 -16.50
CA THR A 24 -4.91 -9.07 -15.48
C THR A 24 -4.63 -7.82 -14.64
N ASP A 25 -4.52 -6.66 -15.28
CA ASP A 25 -4.27 -5.38 -14.59
C ASP A 25 -5.46 -4.98 -13.71
N ILE A 26 -6.70 -5.13 -14.19
CA ILE A 26 -7.90 -4.83 -13.40
C ILE A 26 -7.99 -5.76 -12.18
N ASP A 27 -7.73 -7.06 -12.35
CA ASP A 27 -7.74 -8.03 -11.24
C ASP A 27 -6.66 -7.71 -10.20
N ALA A 28 -5.46 -7.34 -10.65
CA ALA A 28 -4.37 -6.95 -9.76
C ALA A 28 -4.69 -5.67 -8.98
N LEU A 29 -5.24 -4.66 -9.67
CA LEU A 29 -5.63 -3.39 -9.07
C LEU A 29 -6.70 -3.61 -7.99
N ALA A 30 -7.76 -4.36 -8.32
CA ALA A 30 -8.84 -4.65 -7.40
C ALA A 30 -8.36 -5.40 -6.15
N GLN A 31 -7.57 -6.46 -6.31
CA GLN A 31 -6.99 -7.19 -5.18
C GLN A 31 -6.08 -6.31 -4.32
N GLY A 32 -5.24 -5.50 -4.97
CA GLY A 32 -4.31 -4.62 -4.29
C GLY A 32 -5.01 -3.53 -3.49
N SER A 33 -6.02 -2.87 -4.07
CA SER A 33 -6.81 -1.84 -3.39
C SER A 33 -7.62 -2.45 -2.25
N THR A 34 -8.32 -3.56 -2.48
CA THR A 34 -9.09 -4.23 -1.42
C THR A 34 -8.20 -4.63 -0.26
N SER A 35 -7.05 -5.25 -0.51
CA SER A 35 -6.13 -5.64 0.57
C SER A 35 -5.56 -4.43 1.31
N SER A 36 -5.16 -3.39 0.59
CA SER A 36 -4.62 -2.15 1.20
C SER A 36 -5.67 -1.48 2.09
N TYR A 37 -6.90 -1.33 1.60
CA TYR A 37 -7.99 -0.72 2.37
C TYR A 37 -8.36 -1.57 3.58
N SER A 38 -8.42 -2.90 3.45
CA SER A 38 -8.71 -3.77 4.59
C SER A 38 -7.64 -3.67 5.68
N ILE A 39 -6.35 -3.71 5.31
CA ILE A 39 -5.25 -3.57 6.28
C ILE A 39 -5.30 -2.19 6.93
N MET A 40 -5.51 -1.13 6.14
CA MET A 40 -5.56 0.23 6.66
C MET A 40 -6.75 0.43 7.62
N ASN A 41 -7.94 -0.07 7.28
CA ASN A 41 -9.10 -0.01 8.17
C ASN A 41 -8.87 -0.79 9.47
N ASN A 42 -8.19 -1.94 9.42
CA ASN A 42 -7.83 -2.68 10.63
C ASN A 42 -6.86 -1.89 11.51
N ILE A 43 -5.83 -1.28 10.91
CA ILE A 43 -4.88 -0.41 11.64
C ILE A 43 -5.63 0.74 12.32
N VAL A 44 -6.51 1.44 11.59
CA VAL A 44 -7.31 2.54 12.16
C VAL A 44 -8.22 2.04 13.28
N GLY A 45 -8.82 0.85 13.12
CA GLY A 45 -9.60 0.20 14.17
C GLY A 45 -8.77 -0.05 15.43
N ASP A 46 -7.56 -0.60 15.28
CA ASP A 46 -6.67 -0.89 16.42
C ASP A 46 -6.17 0.39 17.11
N ILE A 47 -5.94 1.47 16.35
CA ILE A 47 -5.63 2.80 16.90
C ILE A 47 -6.83 3.32 17.72
N ALA A 48 -8.06 3.16 17.21
CA ALA A 48 -9.28 3.56 17.92
C ALA A 48 -9.50 2.76 19.20
N ASP A 49 -9.31 1.44 19.14
CA ASP A 49 -9.42 0.54 20.30
C ASP A 49 -8.35 0.86 21.36
N SER A 50 -7.18 1.33 20.92
CA SER A 50 -6.11 1.82 21.80
C SER A 50 -6.33 3.24 22.33
N GLN A 51 -7.47 3.88 22.02
CA GLN A 51 -7.80 5.27 22.39
C GLN A 51 -6.77 6.31 21.87
N LEU A 52 -6.14 6.02 20.74
CA LEU A 52 -5.14 6.87 20.10
C LEU A 52 -5.70 7.68 18.92
N ILE A 53 -7.04 7.75 18.77
CA ILE A 53 -7.70 8.66 17.83
C ILE A 53 -8.02 9.97 18.55
N SER A 54 -7.31 11.04 18.19
CA SER A 54 -7.50 12.40 18.70
C SER A 54 -7.03 13.43 17.69
N ASP A 55 -7.58 14.65 17.77
CA ASP A 55 -7.12 15.84 17.04
C ASP A 55 -5.79 16.39 17.61
N GLU A 56 -5.37 15.90 18.78
CA GLU A 56 -4.09 16.24 19.41
C GLU A 56 -2.93 15.37 18.90
N TYR A 57 -3.24 14.32 18.12
CA TYR A 57 -2.25 13.39 17.59
C TYR A 57 -2.07 13.54 16.08
N GLU A 58 -0.83 13.40 15.65
CA GLU A 58 -0.49 13.22 14.24
C GLU A 58 -0.11 11.76 13.98
N TYR A 59 -0.29 11.27 12.75
CA TYR A 59 -0.13 9.86 12.41
C TYR A 59 0.95 9.67 11.34
N ALA A 60 1.78 8.64 11.52
CA ALA A 60 2.87 8.34 10.60
C ALA A 60 2.93 6.83 10.31
N PHE A 61 2.79 6.47 9.03
CA PHE A 61 2.77 5.08 8.57
C PHE A 61 4.05 4.73 7.80
N PHE A 62 4.67 3.61 8.15
CA PHE A 62 5.96 3.19 7.60
C PHE A 62 5.89 1.78 7.02
N GLY A 63 6.61 1.57 5.93
CA GLY A 63 6.68 0.28 5.24
C GLY A 63 5.74 0.21 4.05
N ASN A 64 6.06 -0.67 3.11
CA ASN A 64 5.22 -0.92 1.95
C ASN A 64 4.02 -1.79 2.33
N ILE A 65 2.79 -1.30 2.16
CA ILE A 65 1.58 -2.07 2.52
C ILE A 65 1.47 -3.37 1.72
N GLY A 66 1.94 -3.40 0.47
CA GLY A 66 1.99 -4.58 -0.40
C GLY A 66 2.94 -5.69 0.07
N ALA A 67 3.81 -5.37 1.05
CA ALA A 67 4.73 -6.29 1.72
C ALA A 67 4.25 -6.69 3.12
N ASN A 68 3.12 -6.16 3.62
CA ASN A 68 2.53 -6.61 4.88
C ASN A 68 2.10 -8.09 4.77
N VAL A 69 2.22 -8.85 5.87
CA VAL A 69 1.93 -10.28 5.92
C VAL A 69 0.46 -10.63 5.60
N MET A 70 -0.46 -9.70 5.85
CA MET A 70 -1.89 -9.85 5.56
C MET A 70 -2.26 -9.45 4.12
N PHE A 71 -1.32 -8.93 3.34
CA PHE A 71 -1.62 -8.47 1.98
C PHE A 71 -1.95 -9.65 1.06
N LYS A 72 -3.21 -9.72 0.60
CA LYS A 72 -3.68 -10.81 -0.23
C LYS A 72 -3.49 -10.50 -1.71
N LYS A 73 -2.73 -11.36 -2.38
CA LYS A 73 -2.52 -11.32 -3.84
C LYS A 73 -2.41 -12.73 -4.42
N ASN A 74 -2.87 -12.89 -5.66
CA ASN A 74 -2.70 -14.11 -6.46
C ASN A 74 -1.52 -13.98 -7.45
N GLU A 75 -1.33 -14.98 -8.32
CA GLU A 75 -0.28 -14.94 -9.35
C GLU A 75 -0.47 -13.82 -10.39
N LEU A 76 -1.71 -13.43 -10.69
CA LEU A 76 -2.02 -12.40 -11.68
C LEU A 76 -1.50 -11.04 -11.25
N TYR A 77 -1.55 -10.74 -9.95
CA TYR A 77 -0.92 -9.56 -9.38
C TYR A 77 0.58 -9.47 -9.72
N GLY A 78 1.29 -10.60 -9.74
CA GLY A 78 2.71 -10.65 -10.12
C GLY A 78 2.94 -10.36 -11.61
N ARG A 79 1.98 -10.74 -12.46
CA ARG A 79 2.05 -10.64 -13.93
C ARG A 79 1.53 -9.31 -14.49
N ALA A 80 0.75 -8.58 -13.71
CA ALA A 80 0.23 -7.27 -14.08
C ALA A 80 1.35 -6.25 -14.32
N ASP A 81 1.00 -5.18 -15.01
CA ASP A 81 1.84 -4.00 -15.14
C ASP A 81 2.12 -3.37 -13.75
N ALA A 82 3.26 -2.70 -13.59
CA ALA A 82 3.64 -2.07 -12.34
C ALA A 82 2.61 -1.03 -11.86
N PHE A 83 1.97 -0.30 -12.78
CA PHE A 83 0.95 0.71 -12.45
C PHE A 83 -0.35 0.09 -11.95
N ALA A 84 -0.62 -1.17 -12.27
CA ALA A 84 -1.80 -1.89 -11.82
C ALA A 84 -1.61 -2.54 -10.43
N LYS A 85 -0.39 -2.59 -9.91
CA LYS A 85 -0.04 -3.23 -8.63
C LYS A 85 -0.30 -2.29 -7.44
N PHE A 86 -1.56 -1.96 -7.21
CA PHE A 86 -1.96 -1.11 -6.07
C PHE A 86 -1.43 -1.66 -4.75
N GLY A 87 -0.95 -0.78 -3.88
CA GLY A 87 -0.30 -1.15 -2.63
C GLY A 87 1.19 -1.44 -2.79
N THR A 88 1.74 -1.40 -4.02
CA THR A 88 3.20 -1.38 -4.24
C THR A 88 3.68 0.06 -4.24
N MET A 89 4.22 0.50 -3.10
CA MET A 89 4.75 1.84 -2.95
C MET A 89 6.19 1.94 -3.48
N MET A 90 6.59 3.14 -3.90
CA MET A 90 7.99 3.44 -4.18
C MET A 90 8.80 3.34 -2.88
N THR A 91 10.06 2.91 -2.96
CA THR A 91 10.90 2.66 -1.77
C THR A 91 11.43 3.92 -1.08
N LYS A 92 11.29 5.10 -1.71
CA LYS A 92 11.75 6.36 -1.09
C LYS A 92 10.79 6.77 0.03
N PRO A 93 11.30 7.17 1.22
CA PRO A 93 10.46 7.43 2.37
C PRO A 93 9.45 8.56 2.13
N ASP A 94 9.82 9.63 1.43
CA ASP A 94 8.92 10.73 1.06
C ASP A 94 7.76 10.29 0.15
N MET A 95 8.01 9.28 -0.69
CA MET A 95 6.99 8.72 -1.58
C MET A 95 6.08 7.72 -0.88
N VAL A 96 6.62 6.92 0.05
CA VAL A 96 5.82 6.07 0.95
C VAL A 96 4.87 6.95 1.77
N HIS A 97 5.41 8.02 2.36
CA HIS A 97 4.64 9.00 3.12
C HIS A 97 3.45 9.56 2.33
N LYS A 98 3.70 10.07 1.12
CA LYS A 98 2.63 10.55 0.22
C LYS A 98 1.62 9.48 -0.16
N SER A 99 2.07 8.24 -0.32
CA SER A 99 1.18 7.12 -0.63
C SER A 99 0.22 6.84 0.52
N TYR A 100 0.68 6.99 1.78
CA TYR A 100 -0.18 6.86 2.94
C TYR A 100 -1.15 8.02 3.13
N ILE A 101 -0.75 9.25 2.81
CA ILE A 101 -1.70 10.38 2.76
C ILE A 101 -2.86 10.04 1.82
N GLY A 102 -2.55 9.64 0.58
CA GLY A 102 -3.59 9.24 -0.38
C GLY A 102 -4.40 8.03 0.09
N LEU A 103 -3.78 7.04 0.72
CA LEU A 103 -4.48 5.86 1.22
C LEU A 103 -5.47 6.19 2.35
N VAL A 104 -5.09 7.10 3.25
CA VAL A 104 -5.96 7.61 4.33
C VAL A 104 -7.14 8.38 3.77
N ASP A 105 -6.89 9.25 2.78
CA ASP A 105 -7.94 9.97 2.06
C ASP A 105 -8.90 9.01 1.34
N ASP A 106 -8.37 7.98 0.67
CA ASP A 106 -9.15 6.99 -0.09
C ASP A 106 -10.09 6.16 0.80
N ILE A 107 -9.70 5.85 2.04
CA ILE A 107 -10.57 5.16 3.01
C ILE A 107 -11.54 6.10 3.72
N GLY A 108 -11.44 7.41 3.48
CA GLY A 108 -12.37 8.42 4.00
C GLY A 108 -12.25 8.69 5.51
N ILE A 109 -11.06 8.46 6.08
CA ILE A 109 -10.79 8.74 7.50
C ILE A 109 -10.02 10.06 7.61
N ASN A 110 -10.46 10.92 8.54
CA ASN A 110 -9.76 12.16 8.85
C ASN A 110 -8.72 11.93 9.94
N LEU A 111 -7.48 11.62 9.53
CA LEU A 111 -6.31 11.59 10.41
C LEU A 111 -5.32 12.68 10.00
N GLU A 112 -4.84 13.46 10.95
CA GLU A 112 -3.79 14.46 10.68
C GLU A 112 -2.46 13.74 10.45
N ILE A 113 -2.02 13.65 9.19
CA ILE A 113 -0.77 12.98 8.85
C ILE A 113 0.39 13.95 9.07
N VAL A 114 1.44 13.48 9.76
CA VAL A 114 2.62 14.30 10.05
C VAL A 114 3.17 14.97 8.80
N ASP A 115 3.84 16.12 8.94
CA ASP A 115 4.59 16.70 7.83
C ASP A 115 5.79 15.82 7.41
N ASN A 116 6.31 16.09 6.21
CA ASN A 116 7.39 15.30 5.64
C ASN A 116 8.73 15.41 6.41
N ASP A 117 9.03 16.55 7.04
CA ASP A 117 10.26 16.72 7.83
C ASP A 117 10.16 15.89 9.12
N THR A 118 9.00 15.92 9.79
CA THR A 118 8.69 15.08 10.96
C THR A 118 8.73 13.59 10.59
N TYR A 119 8.14 13.21 9.45
CA TYR A 119 8.21 11.84 8.94
C TYR A 119 9.65 11.35 8.76
N LEU A 120 10.50 12.16 8.10
CA LEU A 120 11.90 11.83 7.88
C LEU A 120 12.72 11.83 9.18
N ALA A 121 12.39 12.67 10.15
CA ALA A 121 13.01 12.65 11.47
C ALA A 121 12.74 11.31 12.18
N ILE A 122 11.49 10.83 12.15
CA ILE A 122 11.11 9.52 12.71
C ILE A 122 11.83 8.39 11.96
N TYR A 123 11.80 8.41 10.63
CA TYR A 123 12.47 7.43 9.77
C TYR A 123 13.96 7.26 10.12
N ASN A 124 14.67 8.38 10.34
CA ASN A 124 16.10 8.38 10.64
C ASN A 124 16.44 8.19 12.13
N SER A 125 15.45 8.19 13.03
CA SER A 125 15.68 8.10 14.48
C SER A 125 16.11 6.71 14.98
N GLY A 126 15.94 5.67 14.14
CA GLY A 126 16.17 4.27 14.50
C GLY A 126 15.02 3.63 15.30
N ILE A 127 13.93 4.36 15.59
CA ILE A 127 12.80 3.79 16.34
C ILE A 127 12.15 2.60 15.62
N LEU A 128 12.05 2.67 14.29
CA LEU A 128 11.44 1.63 13.44
C LEU A 128 12.23 0.31 13.42
N ASP A 129 13.51 0.33 13.81
CA ASP A 129 14.33 -0.88 13.96
C ASP A 129 13.95 -1.68 15.20
N THR A 130 13.32 -1.04 16.18
CA THR A 130 12.90 -1.67 17.44
C THR A 130 11.44 -2.12 17.42
N MET A 131 10.66 -1.62 16.47
CA MET A 131 9.24 -1.95 16.32
C MET A 131 9.08 -3.21 15.45
N PRO A 132 8.20 -4.15 15.81
CA PRO A 132 7.76 -5.19 14.89
C PRO A 132 6.78 -4.61 13.85
N ALA A 133 6.59 -5.31 12.74
CA ALA A 133 5.58 -4.96 11.75
C ALA A 133 4.17 -5.40 12.16
N TYR A 134 3.16 -4.60 11.78
CA TYR A 134 1.74 -4.91 11.96
C TYR A 134 1.38 -6.28 11.34
N PRO A 135 0.61 -7.16 12.01
CA PRO A 135 -0.26 -6.92 13.18
C PRO A 135 0.37 -7.20 14.56
N GLU A 136 1.68 -7.39 14.66
CA GLU A 136 2.30 -7.74 15.94
C GLU A 136 2.16 -6.62 16.99
N GLU A 137 2.07 -7.00 18.26
CA GLU A 137 1.99 -6.05 19.38
C GLU A 137 3.23 -5.14 19.41
N GLY A 138 3.03 -3.83 19.57
CA GLY A 138 4.10 -2.83 19.51
C GLY A 138 4.41 -2.32 18.09
N SER A 139 3.69 -2.77 17.08
CA SER A 139 3.73 -2.18 15.72
C SER A 139 3.08 -0.79 15.63
N ILE A 140 2.23 -0.45 16.60
CA ILE A 140 1.61 0.86 16.80
C ILE A 140 2.10 1.40 18.15
N ILE A 141 2.71 2.57 18.16
CA ILE A 141 3.14 3.26 19.40
C ILE A 141 2.79 4.74 19.33
N GLU A 142 2.55 5.35 20.48
CA GLU A 142 2.52 6.82 20.62
C GLU A 142 3.89 7.30 21.13
N LYS A 143 4.41 8.37 20.53
CA LYS A 143 5.58 9.06 21.03
C LYS A 143 5.55 10.54 20.70
N ASN A 144 5.54 11.37 21.74
CA ASN A 144 5.59 12.83 21.64
C ASN A 144 4.43 13.43 20.82
N GLY A 145 3.22 12.89 20.96
CA GLY A 145 2.04 13.34 20.22
C GLY A 145 1.94 12.76 18.80
N VAL A 146 2.83 11.83 18.42
CA VAL A 146 2.77 11.15 17.13
C VAL A 146 2.47 9.67 17.32
N VAL A 147 1.42 9.19 16.65
CA VAL A 147 1.12 7.76 16.53
C VAL A 147 1.92 7.20 15.36
N ILE A 148 2.91 6.39 15.67
CA ILE A 148 3.83 5.77 14.71
C ILE A 148 3.38 4.34 14.46
N VAL A 149 3.16 4.00 13.20
CA VAL A 149 2.73 2.67 12.76
C VAL A 149 3.75 2.06 11.80
N LYS A 150 4.34 0.94 12.18
CA LYS A 150 5.16 0.12 11.28
C LYS A 150 4.29 -0.93 10.60
N VAL A 151 3.91 -0.67 9.36
CA VAL A 151 3.02 -1.51 8.56
C VAL A 151 3.76 -2.72 7.99
N SER A 152 5.02 -2.60 7.59
CA SER A 152 5.80 -3.76 7.12
C SER A 152 7.30 -3.58 7.35
N GLU A 153 8.05 -4.69 7.24
CA GLU A 153 9.52 -4.66 7.29
C GLU A 153 10.14 -4.02 6.04
N ASP A 154 9.38 -3.85 4.95
CA ASP A 154 9.81 -3.17 3.74
C ASP A 154 9.69 -1.65 3.89
N TYR A 155 10.39 -1.09 4.89
CA TYR A 155 10.39 0.34 5.18
C TYR A 155 11.72 1.01 4.84
N LYS A 156 12.84 0.29 4.92
CA LYS A 156 14.16 0.86 4.62
C LYS A 156 14.40 0.97 3.13
N TRP A 157 14.69 2.18 2.67
CA TRP A 157 15.31 2.38 1.37
C TRP A 157 16.73 1.79 1.38
N LYS A 158 16.97 0.79 0.52
CA LYS A 158 18.30 0.24 0.22
C LYS A 158 19.12 1.13 -0.73
#